data_AF-A0A1D8AST6-F1
#
_entry.id   AF-A0A1D8AST6-F1
#
_cell.length_a   1.000
_cell.length_b   1.000
_cell.length_c   1.000
_cell.angle_alpha   90.00
_cell.angle_beta   90.00
_cell.angle_gamma   90.00
#
_symmetry.space_group_name_H-M   'P 1'
#
loop_
_entity.id
_entity.type
_entity.pdbx_description
1 polymer ?
#
loop_
_entity_poly.entity_id
_entity_poly.type
_entity_poly.pdbx_seq_one_letter_code
_entity_poly.pdbx_strand_id
1 'polypeptide(L)'
;MNIKAYLKPSCGWSNGVRAIMRKHGLAFEDIDIINNRANYEEMVRKSGQPLSPCVEIDGVMLADISGEEVENYMLANNLIKANDAAVDVATNAGCSDAEHAAMQAKPVRFF
;
A
#
# COMPACT_ATOMS: atom_id res chain seq x y z
N MET A 1 8.09 -4.59 -15.54
CA MET A 1 7.01 -4.34 -14.59
C MET A 1 7.36 -3.08 -13.83
N ASN A 2 6.59 -2.02 -14.04
CA ASN A 2 6.69 -0.77 -13.30
C ASN A 2 5.60 -0.76 -12.24
N ILE A 3 5.99 -0.77 -10.97
CA ILE A 3 5.06 -0.80 -9.84
C ILE A 3 5.24 0.48 -9.03
N LYS A 4 4.17 1.26 -8.88
CA LYS A 4 4.12 2.41 -7.98
C LYS A 4 3.08 2.14 -6.89
N ALA A 5 3.52 2.07 -5.64
CA ALA A 5 2.64 1.85 -4.50
C ALA A 5 2.48 3.16 -3.72
N TYR A 6 1.29 3.74 -3.74
CA TYR A 6 0.92 4.93 -2.99
C TYR A 6 0.45 4.54 -1.60
N LEU A 7 1.35 4.67 -0.63
CA LEU A 7 1.23 4.03 0.67
C LEU A 7 1.33 5.04 1.81
N LYS A 8 0.66 4.73 2.91
CA LYS A 8 0.84 5.45 4.17
C LYS A 8 2.06 4.87 4.91
N PRO A 9 2.87 5.70 5.60
CA PRO A 9 4.04 5.22 6.35
C PRO A 9 3.69 4.21 7.45
N SER A 10 2.54 4.40 8.11
CA SER A 10 2.06 3.55 9.19
C SER A 10 0.59 3.21 8.97
N CYS A 11 0.35 2.14 8.20
CA CYS A 11 -0.98 1.58 7.95
C CYS A 11 -0.86 0.05 7.76
N GLY A 12 -1.73 -0.73 8.39
CA GLY A 12 -1.76 -2.20 8.27
C GLY A 12 -1.91 -2.65 6.82
N TRP A 13 -2.87 -2.06 6.09
CA TRP A 13 -3.08 -2.32 4.67
C TRP A 13 -1.85 -1.97 3.80
N SER A 14 -1.22 -0.82 4.07
CA SER A 14 -0.01 -0.42 3.34
C SER A 14 1.18 -1.34 3.62
N ASN A 15 1.30 -1.83 4.86
CA ASN A 15 2.33 -2.79 5.23
C ASN A 15 2.07 -4.16 4.60
N GLY A 16 0.81 -4.57 4.46
CA GLY A 16 0.42 -5.76 3.71
C GLY A 16 0.91 -5.73 2.26
N VAL A 17 0.71 -4.62 1.56
CA VAL A 17 1.22 -4.42 0.19
C VAL A 17 2.76 -4.51 0.16
N ARG A 18 3.47 -3.80 1.05
CA ARG A 18 4.94 -3.87 1.13
C ARG A 18 5.45 -5.28 1.39
N ALA A 19 4.75 -6.06 2.21
CA ALA A 19 5.14 -7.42 2.53
C ALA A 19 5.03 -8.34 1.32
N ILE A 20 3.95 -8.24 0.54
CA ILE A 20 3.79 -9.00 -0.70
C ILE A 20 4.84 -8.62 -1.74
N MET A 21 5.09 -7.32 -1.93
CA MET A 21 6.12 -6.89 -2.88
C MET A 21 7.50 -7.43 -2.49
N ARG A 22 7.85 -7.41 -1.20
CA ARG A 22 9.10 -7.97 -0.67
C ARG A 22 9.15 -9.50 -0.76
N LYS A 23 8.06 -10.20 -0.45
CA LYS A 23 7.92 -11.67 -0.55
C LYS A 23 8.29 -12.17 -1.95
N HIS A 24 7.87 -11.45 -2.98
CA HIS A 24 8.13 -11.78 -4.38
C HIS A 24 9.40 -11.13 -4.95
N GLY A 25 10.16 -10.38 -4.12
CA GLY A 25 11.38 -9.70 -4.54
C GLY A 25 11.14 -8.66 -5.65
N LEU A 26 9.96 -8.06 -5.69
CA LEU A 26 9.57 -7.12 -6.73
C LEU A 26 10.21 -5.76 -6.47
N ALA A 27 10.72 -5.14 -7.54
CA ALA A 27 11.10 -3.74 -7.50
C ALA A 27 9.83 -2.88 -7.61
N PHE A 28 9.54 -2.09 -6.58
CA PHE A 28 8.42 -1.16 -6.55
C PHE A 28 8.84 0.18 -5.96
N GLU A 29 8.14 1.23 -6.37
CA GLU A 29 8.29 2.57 -5.81
C GLU A 29 7.36 2.72 -4.60
N ASP A 30 7.92 2.90 -3.40
CA ASP A 30 7.17 3.19 -2.18
C ASP A 30 6.93 4.70 -2.07
N ILE A 31 5.76 5.14 -2.53
CA ILE A 31 5.39 6.55 -2.65
C ILE A 31 4.62 6.95 -1.38
N ASP A 32 5.26 7.77 -0.55
CA ASP A 32 4.65 8.33 0.65
C ASP A 32 3.64 9.44 0.31
N ILE A 33 2.36 9.18 0.60
CA ILE A 33 1.25 10.13 0.39
C ILE A 33 0.93 11.00 1.61
N ILE A 34 1.55 10.74 2.77
CA ILE A 34 1.29 11.51 4.00
C ILE A 34 2.28 12.67 4.11
N ASN A 35 3.56 12.42 3.85
CA ASN A 35 4.59 13.43 4.00
C ASN A 35 4.79 14.29 2.75
N ASN A 36 4.27 13.88 1.59
CA ASN A 36 4.34 14.62 0.34
C ASN A 36 2.96 14.83 -0.27
N ARG A 37 2.50 16.08 -0.29
CA ARG A 37 1.19 16.45 -0.81
C ARG A 37 1.05 16.22 -2.32
N ALA A 38 2.12 16.42 -3.10
CA ALA A 38 2.08 16.21 -4.55
C ALA A 38 1.80 14.73 -4.88
N ASN A 39 2.36 13.81 -4.09
CA ASN A 39 2.13 12.38 -4.23
C ASN A 39 0.68 12.00 -3.93
N TYR A 40 0.08 12.61 -2.90
CA TYR A 40 -1.33 12.42 -2.58
C TYR A 40 -2.23 12.92 -3.71
N GLU A 41 -1.97 14.12 -4.24
CA GLU A 41 -2.73 14.68 -5.35
C GLU A 41 -2.61 13.81 -6.62
N GLU A 42 -1.42 13.28 -6.92
CA GLU A 42 -1.21 12.33 -8.01
C GLU A 42 -2.03 11.04 -7.79
N MET A 43 -1.97 10.47 -6.58
CA MET A 43 -2.75 9.28 -6.21
C MET A 43 -4.24 9.52 -6.42
N VAL A 44 -4.79 10.62 -5.89
CA VAL A 44 -6.22 10.96 -6.02
C VAL A 44 -6.61 11.14 -7.48
N ARG A 45 -5.78 11.82 -8.27
CA ARG A 45 -6.05 12.05 -9.69
C ARG A 45 -6.07 10.75 -10.49
N LYS A 46 -5.14 9.83 -10.21
CA LYS A 46 -5.01 8.56 -10.93
C LYS A 46 -6.02 7.50 -10.47
N SER A 47 -6.27 7.40 -9.17
CA SER A 47 -7.19 6.41 -8.58
C SER A 47 -8.65 6.87 -8.56
N GLY A 48 -8.91 8.19 -8.67
CA GLY A 48 -10.24 8.77 -8.53
C GLY A 48 -10.75 8.84 -7.09
N GLN A 49 -9.93 8.50 -6.10
CA GLN A 49 -10.36 8.44 -4.70
C GLN A 49 -9.25 8.81 -3.70
N PRO A 50 -9.61 9.18 -2.45
CA PRO A 50 -8.64 9.54 -1.41
C PRO A 50 -8.16 8.34 -0.56
N LEU A 51 -8.65 7.13 -0.83
CA LEU A 51 -8.33 5.94 -0.06
C LEU A 51 -6.95 5.38 -0.43
N SER A 52 -6.31 4.75 0.54
CA SER A 52 -4.97 4.15 0.39
C SER A 52 -4.93 2.89 1.25
N PRO A 53 -4.27 1.82 0.79
CA PRO A 53 -3.31 1.72 -0.33
C PRO A 53 -3.90 1.81 -1.76
N CYS A 54 -3.16 2.44 -2.67
CA CYS A 54 -3.39 2.35 -4.13
C CYS A 54 -2.10 1.88 -4.82
N VAL A 55 -2.19 0.96 -5.77
CA VAL A 55 -1.02 0.39 -6.47
C VAL A 55 -1.23 0.48 -7.98
N GLU A 56 -0.29 1.12 -8.66
CA GLU A 56 -0.25 1.19 -10.12
C GLU A 56 0.73 0.13 -10.64
N ILE A 57 0.27 -0.79 -11.48
CA ILE A 57 1.09 -1.85 -12.09
C ILE A 57 1.01 -1.71 -13.61
N ASP A 58 2.13 -1.39 -14.26
CA ASP A 58 2.23 -1.23 -15.72
C ASP A 58 1.13 -0.30 -16.31
N GLY A 59 0.74 0.73 -15.54
CA GLY A 59 -0.29 1.71 -15.91
C GLY A 59 -1.72 1.35 -15.49
N VAL A 60 -1.96 0.16 -14.94
CA VAL A 60 -3.25 -0.23 -14.35
C VAL A 60 -3.29 0.18 -12.88
N MET A 61 -4.24 1.04 -12.53
CA MET A 61 -4.44 1.49 -11.15
C MET A 61 -5.37 0.55 -10.38
N LEU A 62 -4.85 -0.04 -9.30
CA LEU A 62 -5.60 -0.83 -8.33
C LEU A 62 -5.80 0.02 -7.07
N ALA A 63 -6.99 0.59 -6.93
CA ALA A 63 -7.30 1.53 -5.86
C ALA A 63 -7.96 0.82 -4.67
N ASP A 64 -7.59 1.20 -3.44
CA ASP A 64 -8.09 0.63 -2.16
C ASP A 64 -8.00 -0.90 -2.11
N ILE A 65 -6.76 -1.40 -2.21
CA ILE A 65 -6.48 -2.84 -2.37
C ILE A 65 -5.55 -3.37 -1.27
N SER A 66 -5.89 -4.51 -0.67
CA SER A 66 -5.01 -5.20 0.29
C SER A 66 -3.77 -5.81 -0.37
N GLY A 67 -2.81 -6.24 0.47
CA GLY A 67 -1.67 -7.03 0.02
C GLY A 67 -2.10 -8.33 -0.66
N GLU A 68 -3.06 -9.05 -0.08
CA GLU A 68 -3.57 -10.31 -0.62
C GLU A 68 -4.24 -10.12 -1.99
N GLU A 69 -5.06 -9.08 -2.13
CA GLU A 69 -5.76 -8.80 -3.39
C GLU A 69 -4.79 -8.39 -4.50
N VAL A 70 -3.73 -7.61 -4.20
CA VAL A 70 -2.72 -7.29 -5.21
C VAL A 70 -1.90 -8.52 -5.60
N GLU A 71 -1.60 -9.44 -4.67
CA GLU A 71 -0.96 -10.72 -4.97
C GLU A 71 -1.83 -11.55 -5.93
N ASN A 72 -3.12 -11.68 -5.61
CA ASN A 72 -4.08 -12.42 -6.43
C ASN A 72 -4.23 -11.80 -7.83
N TYR A 73 -4.27 -10.48 -7.94
CA TYR A 73 -4.29 -9.79 -9.23
C TYR A 73 -3.04 -10.13 -10.05
N MET A 74 -1.86 -10.06 -9.45
CA MET A 74 -0.61 -10.36 -10.14
C MET A 74 -0.52 -11.83 -10.57
N LEU A 75 -1.00 -12.77 -9.75
CA LEU A 75 -1.07 -14.19 -10.09
C LEU A 75 -2.03 -14.45 -11.26
N ALA A 76 -3.23 -13.85 -11.21
CA ALA A 76 -4.23 -13.99 -12.28
C ALA A 76 -3.74 -13.42 -13.62
N ASN A 77 -2.92 -12.37 -13.59
CA ASN A 77 -2.31 -11.77 -14.77
C ASN A 77 -0.95 -12.39 -15.15
N ASN A 78 -0.52 -13.48 -14.50
CA ASN A 78 0.77 -14.15 -14.71
C ASN A 78 1.99 -13.22 -14.58
N LEU A 79 1.86 -12.17 -13.76
CA LEU A 79 2.92 -11.19 -13.48
C LEU A 79 3.94 -11.74 -12.48
N ILE A 80 3.47 -12.59 -11.55
CA ILE A 80 4.29 -13.27 -10.55
C ILE A 80 4.01 -14.78 -10.55
N LYS A 81 4.90 -15.54 -9.91
CA LYS A 81 4.68 -16.97 -9.66
C LYS A 81 4.16 -17.18 -8.26
N ALA A 82 3.32 -18.20 -8.07
CA ALA A 82 2.89 -18.60 -6.74
C ALA A 82 4.12 -18.90 -5.87
N ASN A 83 4.11 -18.36 -4.65
CA ASN A 83 5.19 -18.51 -3.70
C ASN A 83 4.60 -18.79 -2.32
N ASP A 84 5.00 -19.92 -1.73
CA ASP A 84 4.55 -20.37 -0.41
C ASP A 84 5.36 -19.73 0.74
N ALA A 85 6.20 -18.75 0.45
CA ALA A 85 6.93 -17.99 1.46
C ALA A 85 5.95 -17.33 2.44
N ALA A 86 6.15 -17.59 3.74
CA ALA A 86 5.38 -16.96 4.78
C ALA A 86 5.71 -15.45 4.82
N VAL A 87 4.66 -14.64 4.92
CA VAL A 87 4.75 -13.22 5.25
C VAL A 87 4.62 -13.05 6.76
N ASP A 88 5.48 -12.20 7.31
CA ASP A 88 5.60 -11.89 8.73
C ASP A 88 4.52 -10.92 9.25
N VAL A 89 3.70 -10.38 8.34
CA VAL A 89 2.63 -9.43 8.64
C VAL A 89 1.31 -9.84 7.99
N ALA A 90 0.20 -9.41 8.58
CA ALA A 90 -1.12 -9.60 7.99
C ALA A 90 -1.23 -8.81 6.68
N THR A 91 -1.53 -9.50 5.59
CA THR A 91 -1.61 -8.92 4.23
C THR A 91 -2.99 -8.37 3.89
N ASN A 92 -4.01 -8.76 4.66
CA ASN A 92 -5.40 -8.35 4.52
C ASN A 92 -5.99 -7.95 5.88
N ALA A 93 -5.32 -7.04 6.56
CA ALA A 93 -5.79 -6.49 7.82
C ALA A 93 -5.50 -4.99 7.92
N GLY A 94 -6.46 -4.26 8.47
CA GLY A 94 -6.27 -2.86 8.81
C GLY A 94 -5.39 -2.63 10.02
N CYS A 95 -5.04 -1.35 10.21
CA CYS A 95 -4.55 -0.93 11.52
C CYS A 95 -5.62 -1.23 12.57
N SER A 96 -5.17 -1.69 13.73
CA SER A 96 -6.02 -1.81 14.91
C SER A 96 -6.44 -0.44 15.44
N ASP A 97 -7.57 -0.37 16.14
CA ASP A 97 -8.04 0.86 16.78
C ASP A 97 -7.00 1.49 17.72
N ALA A 98 -6.16 0.66 18.35
CA ALA A 98 -5.06 1.09 19.21
C ALA A 98 -3.97 1.84 18.42
N GLU A 99 -3.64 1.39 17.21
CA GLU A 99 -2.68 2.05 16.33
C GLU A 99 -3.26 3.37 15.78
N HIS A 100 -4.55 3.39 15.46
CA HIS A 100 -5.25 4.63 15.09
C HIS A 100 -5.25 5.66 16.24
N ALA A 101 -5.48 5.22 17.47
CA ALA A 101 -5.45 6.09 18.66
C ALA A 101 -4.04 6.63 18.96
N ALA A 102 -3.00 5.82 18.81
CA ALA A 102 -1.61 6.25 18.99
C ALA A 102 -1.18 7.35 18.00
N MET A 103 -1.75 7.35 16.79
CA MET A 103 -1.48 8.39 15.78
C MET A 103 -2.30 9.68 16.01
N GLN A 104 -3.50 9.59 16.60
CA GLN A 104 -4.27 10.76 17.01
C GLN A 104 -3.65 11.50 18.21
N ALA A 105 -2.87 10.80 19.04
CA ALA A 105 -2.31 11.32 20.29
C ALA A 105 -1.06 12.22 20.14
N LYS A 106 -0.63 12.57 18.92
CA LYS A 106 0.39 13.62 18.70
C LYS A 106 -0.30 14.94 18.37
N PRO A 107 -0.74 15.74 19.38
CA PRO A 107 -1.17 17.09 19.09
C PRO A 107 0.01 17.84 18.48
N VAL A 108 -0.16 18.32 17.26
CA VAL A 108 0.72 19.34 16.69
C VAL A 108 0.62 20.53 17.64
N ARG A 109 1.61 20.67 18.53
CA ARG A 109 1.74 21.85 19.37
C ARG A 109 2.19 22.97 18.46
N PHE A 110 1.23 23.78 18.02
CA PHE A 110 1.51 25.12 17.52
C PHE A 110 1.93 25.95 18.72
N PHE A 111 3.24 26.08 18.95
CA PHE A 111 3.84 27.13 19.75
C PHE A 111 4.43 28.18 18.82
#